data_AF-A0A0P8XP62-F1
#
_entry.id   AF-A0A0P8XP62-F1
#
_cell.length_a   1.000
_cell.length_b   1.000
_cell.length_c   1.000
_cell.angle_alpha   90.00
_cell.angle_beta   90.00
_cell.angle_gamma   90.00
#
_symmetry.space_group_name_H-M   'P 1'
#
loop_
_entity.id
_entity.type
_entity.pdbx_description
1 polymer ?
#
loop_
_entity_poly.entity_id
_entity_poly.type
_entity_poly.pdbx_seq_one_letter_code
_entity_poly.pdbx_strand_id
1 'polypeptide(L)' 'MLNDEGKKIVLKAINGEMRKSVRHLRLKKNVTKQRLIKLEAYKLIKHLVGTQEYNPLVAWF' A
#
# COMPACT_ATOMS: atom_id res chain seq x y z
N MET A 1 -4.11 -20.66 17.15
CA MET A 1 -4.08 -20.47 15.68
C MET A 1 -5.51 -20.28 15.19
N LEU A 2 -5.73 -19.47 14.15
CA LEU A 2 -7.05 -19.37 13.51
C LEU A 2 -7.45 -20.71 12.89
N ASN A 3 -8.72 -21.09 13.03
CA ASN A 3 -9.32 -22.19 12.27
C ASN A 3 -9.38 -21.82 10.78
N ASP A 4 -9.56 -22.82 9.90
CA ASP A 4 -9.48 -22.57 8.45
C ASP A 4 -10.59 -21.66 7.94
N GLU A 5 -11.73 -21.63 8.61
CA GLU A 5 -12.83 -20.70 8.32
C GLU A 5 -12.48 -19.26 8.71
N GLY A 6 -11.89 -19.05 9.89
CA GLY A 6 -11.38 -17.76 10.33
C GLY A 6 -10.27 -17.23 9.43
N LYS A 7 -9.36 -18.10 8.97
CA LYS A 7 -8.35 -17.72 7.97
C LYS A 7 -8.98 -17.20 6.67
N LYS A 8 -10.03 -17.87 6.16
CA LYS A 8 -10.74 -17.44 4.94
C LYS A 8 -11.39 -16.07 5.10
N ILE A 9 -12.02 -15.82 6.24
CA ILE A 9 -12.66 -14.52 6.55
C ILE A 9 -11.61 -13.40 6.56
N VAL A 10 -10.50 -13.62 7.27
CA VAL A 10 -9.39 -12.66 7.36
C VAL A 10 -8.76 -12.41 6.00
N LEU A 11 -8.46 -13.47 5.23
CA LEU A 11 -7.92 -13.35 3.87
C LEU A 11 -8.86 -12.55 2.96
N LYS A 12 -10.18 -12.79 3.03
CA LYS A 12 -11.17 -12.06 2.23
C LYS A 12 -11.21 -10.58 2.61
N ALA A 13 -11.20 -10.25 3.90
CA ALA A 13 -11.18 -8.88 4.39
C ALA A 13 -9.90 -8.14 3.96
N ILE A 14 -8.72 -8.75 4.16
CA ILE A 14 -7.43 -8.17 3.76
C ILE A 14 -7.36 -7.96 2.25
N ASN A 15 -7.75 -8.96 1.46
CA ASN A 15 -7.76 -8.83 0.00
C ASN A 15 -8.73 -7.73 -0.47
N GLY A 16 -9.88 -7.59 0.20
CA GLY A 16 -10.83 -6.50 -0.05
C GLY A 16 -10.21 -5.14 0.22
N GLU A 17 -9.59 -4.96 1.39
CA GLU A 17 -8.88 -3.73 1.77
C GLU A 17 -7.77 -3.37 0.78
N MET A 18 -6.95 -4.33 0.36
CA MET A 18 -5.84 -4.11 -0.57
C MET A 18 -6.30 -3.63 -1.96
N ARG A 19 -7.50 -4.04 -2.39
CA ARG A 19 -8.13 -3.63 -3.65
C ARG A 19 -8.81 -2.27 -3.57
N LYS A 20 -9.12 -1.74 -2.38
CA LYS A 20 -9.72 -0.41 -2.24
C LYS A 20 -8.80 0.64 -2.86
N SER A 21 -9.39 1.51 -3.68
CA SER A 21 -8.69 2.61 -4.34
C SER A 21 -8.87 3.91 -3.56
N VAL A 22 -7.79 4.65 -3.37
CA VAL A 22 -7.77 5.97 -2.72
C VAL A 22 -7.32 7.00 -3.75
N ARG A 23 -7.86 8.22 -3.67
CA ARG A 23 -7.45 9.33 -4.55
C ARG A 23 -6.07 9.83 -4.10
N HIS A 24 -5.05 9.63 -4.92
CA HIS A 24 -3.71 10.10 -4.61
C HIS A 24 -3.52 11.54 -5.09
N LEU A 25 -3.51 12.52 -4.15
CA LEU A 25 -3.48 13.96 -4.45
C LEU A 25 -2.35 14.36 -5.40
N ARG A 26 -1.12 13.90 -5.15
CA ARG A 26 0.07 14.25 -5.95
C ARG A 26 0.08 13.61 -7.35
N LEU A 27 -0.62 12.48 -7.54
CA LEU A 27 -0.66 11.78 -8.84
C LEU A 27 -1.95 12.08 -9.60
N LYS A 28 -2.92 12.77 -8.97
CA LYS A 28 -4.26 13.07 -9.50
C LYS A 28 -5.00 11.86 -10.09
N LYS A 29 -4.69 10.66 -9.59
CA LYS A 29 -5.23 9.37 -10.04
C LYS A 29 -5.67 8.53 -8.85
N ASN A 30 -6.58 7.60 -9.10
CA ASN A 30 -7.00 6.62 -8.10
C ASN A 30 -5.97 5.49 -8.06
N VAL A 31 -5.46 5.21 -6.87
CA VAL A 31 -4.40 4.23 -6.65
C VAL A 31 -4.88 3.25 -5.59
N THR A 32 -4.76 1.95 -5.86
CA THR A 32 -5.11 0.91 -4.87
C THR A 32 -4.12 0.91 -3.72
N LYS A 33 -4.55 0.50 -2.51
CA LYS A 33 -3.66 0.34 -1.36
C LYS A 33 -2.45 -0.56 -1.69
N GLN A 34 -2.67 -1.62 -2.47
CA GLN A 34 -1.58 -2.47 -2.96
C GLN A 34 -0.54 -1.70 -3.79
N ARG A 35 -0.98 -0.76 -4.64
CA ARG A 35 -0.06 0.05 -5.44
C ARG A 35 0.65 1.12 -4.60
N LEU A 36 0.02 1.63 -3.54
CA LEU A 36 0.69 2.52 -2.58
C LEU A 36 1.90 1.84 -1.92
N ILE A 37 1.74 0.58 -1.49
CA ILE A 37 2.84 -0.21 -0.91
C ILE A 37 4.02 -0.34 -1.89
N LYS A 38 3.74 -0.59 -3.19
CA LYS A 38 4.78 -0.64 -4.23
C LYS A 38 5.49 0.70 -4.41
N LEU A 39 4.74 1.81 -4.36
CA LEU A 39 5.33 3.16 -4.46
C LEU A 39 6.26 3.45 -3.28
N GLU A 40 5.93 2.95 -2.09
CA GLU A 40 6.80 3.10 -0.91
C GLU A 40 8.09 2.30 -1.05
N ALA A 41 8.00 1.06 -1.54
CA ALA A 41 9.18 0.26 -1.86
C ALA A 41 10.08 0.97 -2.89
N TYR A 42 9.52 1.61 -3.92
CA TYR A 42 10.32 2.39 -4.86
C TYR A 42 11.01 3.60 -4.22
N LYS A 43 10.38 4.25 -3.24
CA LYS A 43 11.00 5.37 -2.51
C LYS A 43 12.17 4.88 -1.66
N LEU A 44 12.03 3.72 -1.01
CA LEU A 44 13.12 3.09 -0.28
C LEU A 44 14.29 2.71 -1.21
N ILE A 45 14.01 2.10 -2.36
CA ILE A 45 15.06 1.74 -3.34
C ILE A 45 15.82 2.99 -3.79
N LYS A 46 15.12 4.08 -4.14
CA LYS A 46 15.77 5.34 -4.56
C LYS A 46 16.62 5.96 -3.45
N HIS A 47 16.19 5.82 -2.20
CA HIS A 47 16.96 6.27 -1.05
C HIS A 47 18.24 5.45 -0.86
N LEU A 48 18.14 4.13 -0.97
CA LEU A 48 19.30 3.22 -0.88
C LEU A 48 20.31 3.43 -2.02
N VAL A 49 19.84 3.82 -3.21
CA VAL A 49 20.68 4.12 -4.38
C VAL A 49 21.18 5.59 -4.37
N GLY A 50 20.88 6.37 -3.32
CA GLY A 50 21.35 7.75 -3.17
C GLY A 50 20.78 8.75 -4.18
N THR A 51 19.72 8.38 -4.92
CA THR A 51 19.15 9.22 -5.98
C THR A 51 18.10 10.21 -5.44
N GLN A 52 17.41 9.86 -4.35
CA GLN A 52 16.38 10.70 -3.74
C GLN A 52 16.22 10.37 -2.25
N GLU A 53 16.15 11.38 -1.39
CA GLU A 53 15.87 11.17 0.04
C GLU A 53 14.47 10.57 0.27
N TYR A 54 14.40 9.62 1.21
CA TYR A 54 13.14 8.97 1.57
C TYR A 54 12.26 9.94 2.36
N ASN A 55 11.11 10.30 1.80
CA ASN A 55 10.06 11.00 2.52
C ASN A 55 8.88 10.05 2.73
N PRO A 56 8.47 9.68 3.95
CA PRO A 56 7.43 8.68 4.18
C PRO A 56 6.07 9.05 3.57
N LEU A 57 5.29 8.04 3.19
CA LEU A 57 3.89 8.25 2.82
C LEU A 57 3.09 8.72 4.03
N VAL A 58 2.66 9.98 4.03
CA VAL A 58 1.63 10.46 4.96
C VAL A 58 0.28 10.23 4.31
N ALA A 59 -0.40 9.18 4.76
CA ALA A 59 -1.68 8.80 4.20
C ALA A 59 -2.81 9.47 5.00
N TRP A 60 -3.27 10.63 4.53
CA TRP A 60 -4.51 11.26 4.96
C TRP A 60 -5.64 10.70 4.09
N PHE A 61 -6.19 9.55 4.49
CA PHE A 61 -7.42 8.98 3.92
C PHE A 61 -8.53 9.00 4.95
#